data_AF-A0A7Y5L0L9-F1
#
_entry.id   AF-A0A7Y5L0L9-F1
#
_cell.length_a   1.000
_cell.length_b   1.000
_cell.length_c   1.000
_cell.angle_alpha   90.00
_cell.angle_beta   90.00
_cell.angle_gamma   90.00
#
_symmetry.space_group_name_H-M   'P 1'
#
loop_
_entity.id
_entity.type
_entity.pdbx_description
1 polymer ?
#
loop_
_entity_poly.entity_id
_entity_poly.type
_entity_poly.pdbx_seq_one_letter_code
_entity_poly.pdbx_strand_id
1 'polypeptide(L)'
;MRALRFASVCGFVALVGCSASTNVDFGGGGSTADGGGPGSGGEGPSCLASGTCNAASECCSGSCENGSCVPTCLANGALCEYGTSCCSGACEEGVCATPSCKPDGQPCATADECCNGSCGGSGTCGSECKFDGQQCLSPGECCSGTCNAGLCGSGCLPNGLACTQSGQCCIGSCDHGLCGASNCAHDACTQGMALNSGCSPCVMAVCSTDEYCCSMYWDEKCVGMVATVCGQGC
;
A
#
# COMPACT_ATOMS: atom_id res chain seq x y z
N MET A 1 -61.71 1.40 7.81
CA MET A 1 -62.10 0.10 8.39
C MET A 1 -63.15 -0.55 7.49
N ARG A 2 -63.07 -1.89 7.31
CA ARG A 2 -63.94 -2.81 6.52
C ARG A 2 -63.66 -2.81 5.00
N ALA A 3 -63.02 -3.81 4.34
CA ALA A 3 -63.11 -5.29 4.34
C ALA A 3 -64.52 -5.77 3.91
N LEU A 4 -64.80 -6.65 2.92
CA LEU A 4 -64.30 -7.96 2.48
C LEU A 4 -64.94 -8.30 1.09
N ARG A 5 -64.25 -8.87 0.07
CA ARG A 5 -64.12 -10.29 -0.39
C ARG A 5 -65.14 -10.89 -1.42
N PHE A 6 -64.55 -11.43 -2.51
CA PHE A 6 -64.74 -12.72 -3.23
C PHE A 6 -65.96 -13.05 -4.13
N ALA A 7 -65.66 -13.45 -5.39
CA ALA A 7 -66.13 -14.67 -6.09
C ALA A 7 -65.22 -14.93 -7.33
N SER A 8 -64.47 -16.05 -7.38
CA SER A 8 -64.77 -17.34 -8.06
C SER A 8 -64.76 -17.22 -9.60
N VAL A 9 -63.91 -17.92 -10.35
CA VAL A 9 -64.08 -19.33 -10.75
C VAL A 9 -62.74 -20.01 -11.12
N CYS A 10 -62.69 -21.31 -10.80
CA CYS A 10 -61.65 -22.30 -11.02
C CYS A 10 -61.66 -22.85 -12.47
N GLY A 11 -60.50 -23.24 -13.01
CA GLY A 11 -60.43 -23.94 -14.31
C GLY A 11 -59.04 -24.48 -14.64
N PHE A 12 -58.71 -25.66 -14.11
CA PHE A 12 -57.58 -26.52 -14.49
C PHE A 12 -57.86 -27.21 -15.84
N VAL A 13 -56.99 -27.06 -16.85
CA VAL A 13 -56.71 -28.10 -17.87
C VAL A 13 -55.25 -27.95 -18.33
N ALA A 14 -54.48 -29.02 -18.18
CA ALA A 14 -53.12 -29.18 -18.70
C ALA A 14 -53.12 -29.87 -20.07
N LEU A 15 -52.16 -29.53 -20.95
CA LEU A 15 -51.48 -30.39 -21.95
C LEU A 15 -50.56 -29.48 -22.80
N VAL A 16 -49.23 -29.49 -22.57
CA VAL A 16 -48.19 -30.25 -23.30
C VAL A 16 -47.92 -29.75 -24.72
N GLY A 17 -46.65 -29.35 -24.97
CA GLY A 17 -46.02 -29.41 -26.29
C GLY A 17 -45.41 -28.10 -26.78
N CYS A 18 -44.21 -27.73 -26.28
CA CYS A 18 -43.39 -26.66 -26.86
C CYS A 18 -42.58 -27.21 -28.05
N SER A 19 -42.52 -26.41 -29.11
CA SER A 19 -42.11 -26.74 -30.48
C SER A 19 -40.58 -26.83 -30.67
N ALA A 20 -40.11 -27.84 -31.38
CA ALA A 20 -38.77 -27.84 -32.00
C ALA A 20 -38.80 -28.56 -33.36
N SER A 21 -38.47 -27.83 -34.42
CA SER A 21 -38.22 -28.26 -35.81
C SER A 21 -37.62 -27.03 -36.51
N THR A 22 -36.50 -27.03 -37.24
CA THR A 22 -35.66 -28.07 -37.88
C THR A 22 -34.28 -27.47 -38.24
N ASN A 23 -33.22 -28.27 -38.08
CA ASN A 23 -31.97 -28.41 -38.86
C ASN A 23 -31.40 -27.26 -39.71
N VAL A 24 -30.09 -27.01 -39.55
CA VAL A 24 -29.07 -27.31 -40.59
C VAL A 24 -27.69 -27.54 -39.96
N ASP A 25 -27.09 -28.65 -40.35
CA ASP A 25 -25.77 -29.17 -40.01
C ASP A 25 -24.77 -28.72 -41.09
N PHE A 26 -23.60 -28.21 -40.67
CA PHE A 26 -22.37 -28.21 -41.46
C PHE A 26 -21.21 -28.41 -40.49
N GLY A 27 -20.73 -29.65 -40.41
CA GLY A 27 -19.56 -30.03 -39.60
C GLY A 27 -18.20 -29.60 -40.18
N GLY A 28 -17.18 -29.69 -39.31
CA GLY A 28 -15.82 -30.02 -39.73
C GLY A 28 -14.65 -29.34 -39.00
N GLY A 29 -14.02 -30.08 -38.06
CA GLY A 29 -12.60 -29.93 -37.64
C GLY A 29 -12.41 -29.25 -36.27
N GLY A 30 -11.90 -29.88 -35.20
CA GLY A 30 -11.00 -31.03 -35.10
C GLY A 30 -9.79 -30.60 -34.28
N SER A 31 -9.92 -30.62 -32.94
CA SER A 31 -8.86 -30.29 -31.98
C SER A 31 -7.71 -31.30 -32.03
N THR A 32 -6.47 -30.82 -32.04
CA THR A 32 -5.31 -31.60 -31.58
C THR A 32 -4.67 -30.85 -30.42
N ALA A 33 -4.60 -31.53 -29.28
CA ALA A 33 -3.86 -31.15 -28.09
C ALA A 33 -2.79 -32.23 -27.90
N ASP A 34 -1.53 -31.82 -27.79
CA ASP A 34 -0.39 -32.59 -27.27
C ASP A 34 0.78 -31.60 -27.11
N GLY A 35 1.57 -31.51 -26.05
CA GLY A 35 1.76 -32.29 -24.83
C GLY A 35 2.78 -31.55 -23.93
N GLY A 36 2.93 -32.00 -22.68
CA GLY A 36 3.88 -31.43 -21.72
C GLY A 36 5.22 -32.19 -21.62
N GLY A 37 6.27 -31.51 -21.14
CA GLY A 37 7.51 -32.11 -20.62
C GLY A 37 8.70 -31.13 -20.43
N PRO A 38 9.62 -31.32 -19.46
CA PRO A 38 10.08 -30.26 -18.53
C PRO A 38 11.60 -29.94 -18.45
N GLY A 39 11.93 -28.79 -17.82
CA GLY A 39 13.25 -28.38 -17.24
C GLY A 39 14.03 -27.34 -18.07
N SER A 40 14.61 -26.23 -17.56
CA SER A 40 14.89 -25.74 -16.21
C SER A 40 15.29 -24.25 -16.27
N GLY A 41 14.84 -23.43 -15.31
CA GLY A 41 15.58 -22.29 -14.74
C GLY A 41 15.59 -20.95 -15.49
N GLY A 42 14.88 -19.96 -14.95
CA GLY A 42 15.12 -18.53 -15.22
C GLY A 42 13.83 -17.70 -15.18
N GLU A 43 13.54 -17.13 -14.00
CA GLU A 43 12.71 -15.94 -13.74
C GLU A 43 11.25 -15.93 -14.27
N GLY A 44 10.28 -15.57 -13.41
CA GLY A 44 8.88 -15.43 -13.84
C GLY A 44 8.76 -14.49 -15.05
N PRO A 45 7.69 -14.56 -15.87
CA PRO A 45 7.59 -13.70 -17.04
C PRO A 45 7.38 -12.27 -16.56
N SER A 46 8.47 -11.54 -16.37
CA SER A 46 8.50 -10.09 -16.32
C SER A 46 8.22 -9.60 -17.72
N CYS A 47 6.94 -9.62 -18.08
CA CYS A 47 6.48 -8.96 -19.29
C CYS A 47 6.86 -7.47 -19.21
N LEU A 48 7.25 -6.89 -20.35
CA LEU A 48 7.56 -5.48 -20.46
C LEU A 48 6.26 -4.69 -20.49
N ALA A 49 6.05 -3.81 -19.51
CA ALA A 49 4.92 -2.88 -19.47
C ALA A 49 5.00 -1.84 -20.61
N SER A 50 6.22 -1.52 -21.05
CA SER A 50 6.54 -0.74 -22.24
C SER A 50 8.00 -1.02 -22.64
N GLY A 51 8.36 -0.86 -23.91
CA GLY A 51 9.71 -1.11 -24.41
C GLY A 51 9.72 -1.79 -25.78
N THR A 52 10.91 -2.06 -26.31
CA THR A 52 11.06 -2.81 -27.56
C THR A 52 10.70 -4.27 -27.36
N CYS A 53 9.99 -4.85 -28.31
CA CYS A 53 9.58 -6.25 -28.29
C CYS A 53 9.81 -6.91 -29.65
N ASN A 54 9.97 -8.22 -29.63
CA ASN A 54 10.00 -9.07 -30.82
C ASN A 54 8.76 -9.96 -30.91
N ALA A 55 8.03 -10.17 -29.81
CA ALA A 55 6.81 -10.96 -29.76
C ALA A 55 5.76 -10.37 -28.79
N ALA A 56 4.49 -10.57 -29.12
CA ALA A 56 3.34 -10.14 -28.32
C ALA A 56 3.39 -10.63 -26.85
N SER A 57 3.91 -11.82 -26.61
CA SER A 57 4.05 -12.43 -25.28
C SER A 57 5.10 -11.76 -24.39
N GLU A 58 5.99 -10.95 -24.97
CA GLU A 58 6.97 -10.16 -24.21
C GLU A 58 6.33 -8.92 -23.61
N CYS A 59 5.17 -8.51 -24.10
CA CYS A 59 4.44 -7.33 -23.65
C CYS A 59 3.34 -7.74 -22.69
N CYS A 60 3.18 -7.01 -21.58
CA CYS A 60 2.10 -7.30 -20.62
C CYS A 60 0.70 -7.11 -21.23
N SER A 61 0.63 -6.37 -22.33
CA SER A 61 -0.56 -6.18 -23.16
C SER A 61 -0.87 -7.34 -24.09
N GLY A 62 0.03 -8.31 -24.21
CA GLY A 62 -0.07 -9.38 -25.20
C GLY A 62 0.03 -8.89 -26.64
N SER A 63 0.55 -7.69 -26.90
CA SER A 63 0.61 -7.08 -28.25
C SER A 63 1.92 -6.34 -28.49
N CYS A 64 2.59 -6.68 -29.59
CA CYS A 64 3.85 -6.10 -30.04
C CYS A 64 3.67 -5.57 -31.46
N GLU A 65 3.74 -4.25 -31.64
CA GLU A 65 3.61 -3.62 -32.96
C GLU A 65 4.86 -2.83 -33.31
N ASN A 66 5.34 -3.03 -34.54
CA ASN A 66 6.53 -2.36 -35.08
C ASN A 66 7.76 -2.41 -34.15
N GLY A 67 7.92 -3.53 -33.44
CA GLY A 67 9.02 -3.76 -32.52
C GLY A 67 8.88 -3.06 -31.16
N SER A 68 7.69 -2.56 -30.79
CA SER A 68 7.42 -1.94 -29.49
C SER A 68 6.14 -2.45 -28.85
N CYS A 69 6.19 -2.63 -27.53
CA CYS A 69 5.04 -3.09 -26.77
C CYS A 69 3.94 -2.05 -26.85
N VAL A 70 2.78 -2.47 -27.33
CA VAL A 70 1.58 -1.65 -27.34
C VAL A 70 1.07 -1.62 -25.91
N PRO A 71 1.11 -0.51 -25.17
CA PRO A 71 0.66 -0.50 -23.78
C PRO A 71 -0.85 -0.81 -23.68
N THR A 72 -1.27 -1.43 -22.58
CA THR A 72 -2.71 -1.64 -22.23
C THR A 72 -3.41 -0.36 -21.81
N CYS A 73 -2.64 0.71 -21.60
CA CYS A 73 -3.17 2.03 -21.32
C CYS A 73 -3.26 2.87 -22.60
N LEU A 74 -4.26 3.73 -22.63
CA LEU A 74 -4.55 4.68 -23.69
C LEU A 74 -3.48 5.79 -23.69
N ALA A 75 -2.93 6.07 -24.87
CA ALA A 75 -1.98 7.17 -25.06
C ALA A 75 -2.66 8.53 -24.85
N ASN A 76 -1.86 9.56 -24.56
CA ASN A 76 -2.38 10.93 -24.49
C ASN A 76 -3.05 11.32 -25.82
N GLY A 77 -4.25 11.91 -25.76
CA GLY A 77 -5.10 12.24 -26.89
C GLY A 77 -6.16 11.17 -27.23
N ALA A 78 -6.11 9.98 -26.61
CA ALA A 78 -7.12 8.94 -26.81
C ALA A 78 -8.35 9.13 -25.90
N LEU A 79 -9.54 8.73 -26.38
CA LEU A 79 -10.76 8.80 -25.57
C LEU A 79 -10.69 7.84 -24.38
N CYS A 80 -11.08 8.31 -23.20
CA CYS A 80 -11.06 7.56 -21.95
C CYS A 80 -12.31 7.81 -21.12
N GLU A 81 -12.62 6.86 -20.25
CA GLU A 81 -13.72 6.96 -19.28
C GLU A 81 -13.19 7.14 -17.85
N TYR A 82 -11.99 6.63 -17.56
CA TYR A 82 -11.34 6.70 -16.25
C TYR A 82 -9.85 6.98 -16.40
N GLY A 83 -9.26 7.69 -15.42
CA GLY A 83 -7.83 8.06 -15.43
C GLY A 83 -6.88 6.86 -15.46
N THR A 84 -7.25 5.75 -14.83
CA THR A 84 -6.48 4.49 -14.84
C THR A 84 -6.40 3.84 -16.22
N SER A 85 -7.29 4.22 -17.14
CA SER A 85 -7.23 3.78 -18.53
C SER A 85 -6.15 4.51 -19.32
N CYS A 86 -5.68 5.67 -18.86
CA CYS A 86 -4.66 6.48 -19.52
C CYS A 86 -3.27 6.18 -18.98
N CYS A 87 -2.26 6.16 -19.86
CA CYS A 87 -0.87 5.94 -19.42
C CYS A 87 -0.37 7.06 -18.50
N SER A 88 -0.99 8.23 -18.59
CA SER A 88 -0.77 9.39 -17.72
C SER A 88 -1.46 9.31 -16.35
N GLY A 89 -2.37 8.35 -16.15
CA GLY A 89 -3.26 8.31 -14.98
C GLY A 89 -4.38 9.36 -15.00
N ALA A 90 -4.46 10.20 -16.04
CA ALA A 90 -5.38 11.34 -16.11
C ALA A 90 -6.28 11.27 -17.36
N CYS A 91 -7.59 11.36 -17.13
CA CYS A 91 -8.62 11.42 -18.15
C CYS A 91 -9.36 12.74 -18.01
N GLU A 92 -8.98 13.73 -18.82
CA GLU A 92 -9.52 15.09 -18.78
C GLU A 92 -10.49 15.29 -19.94
N GLU A 93 -11.72 15.70 -19.65
CA GLU A 93 -12.79 15.88 -20.64
C GLU A 93 -13.03 14.64 -21.54
N GLY A 94 -12.81 13.44 -21.00
CA GLY A 94 -12.97 12.18 -21.72
C GLY A 94 -11.81 11.87 -22.67
N VAL A 95 -10.68 12.56 -22.55
CA VAL A 95 -9.46 12.34 -23.33
C VAL A 95 -8.27 12.14 -22.38
N CYS A 96 -7.43 11.16 -22.66
CA CYS A 96 -6.21 10.95 -21.91
C CYS A 96 -5.32 12.18 -22.07
N ALA A 97 -5.09 12.90 -20.99
CA ALA A 97 -4.24 14.07 -21.00
C ALA A 97 -2.95 13.76 -20.27
N THR A 98 -1.87 14.45 -20.62
CA THR A 98 -0.78 14.62 -19.64
C THR A 98 -1.40 15.23 -18.39
N PRO A 99 -1.10 14.73 -17.19
CA PRO A 99 -1.67 15.32 -15.99
C PRO A 99 -1.31 16.81 -16.01
N SER A 100 -2.29 17.68 -15.78
CA SER A 100 -2.11 19.15 -15.74
C SER A 100 -1.17 19.59 -14.61
N CYS A 101 -0.73 18.63 -13.80
CA CYS A 101 0.10 18.75 -12.64
C CYS A 101 1.42 17.99 -12.86
N LYS A 102 2.46 18.48 -12.21
CA LYS A 102 3.79 17.93 -12.21
C LYS A 102 3.89 16.86 -11.11
N PRO A 103 4.62 15.76 -11.36
CA PRO A 103 4.90 14.75 -10.35
C PRO A 103 5.78 15.29 -9.23
N ASP A 104 5.88 14.54 -8.13
CA ASP A 104 6.76 14.86 -7.01
C ASP A 104 8.23 15.02 -7.47
N GLY A 105 8.95 15.99 -6.90
CA GLY A 105 10.32 16.39 -7.23
C GLY A 105 10.47 17.45 -8.33
N GLN A 106 9.41 17.85 -9.03
CA GLN A 106 9.49 18.85 -10.12
C GLN A 106 9.30 20.28 -9.62
N PRO A 107 9.96 21.31 -10.18
CA PRO A 107 9.80 22.69 -9.71
C PRO A 107 8.37 23.22 -9.93
N CYS A 108 7.84 23.98 -8.97
CA CYS A 108 6.51 24.59 -8.98
C CYS A 108 6.54 26.01 -8.41
N ALA A 109 5.61 26.85 -8.84
CA ALA A 109 5.36 28.16 -8.24
C ALA A 109 4.08 28.16 -7.39
N THR A 110 3.08 27.35 -7.75
CA THR A 110 1.82 27.21 -7.01
C THR A 110 1.45 25.76 -6.74
N ALA A 111 0.61 25.53 -5.73
CA ALA A 111 0.19 24.21 -5.28
C ALA A 111 -0.58 23.41 -6.36
N ASP A 112 -1.31 24.11 -7.23
CA ASP A 112 -2.10 23.53 -8.32
C ASP A 112 -1.24 22.94 -9.44
N GLU A 113 0.04 23.34 -9.51
CA GLU A 113 1.00 22.74 -10.44
C GLU A 113 1.42 21.34 -10.03
N CYS A 114 1.02 20.84 -8.86
CA CYS A 114 1.51 19.59 -8.30
C CYS A 114 0.38 18.58 -8.15
N CYS A 115 0.63 17.31 -8.50
CA CYS A 115 -0.44 16.33 -8.53
C CYS A 115 -0.99 15.98 -7.14
N ASN A 116 -0.18 16.21 -6.11
CA ASN A 116 -0.59 16.13 -4.71
C ASN A 116 -1.19 17.47 -4.18
N GLY A 117 -1.47 18.44 -5.06
CA GLY A 117 -2.02 19.75 -4.71
C GLY A 117 -1.14 20.54 -3.74
N SER A 118 0.17 20.27 -3.72
CA SER A 118 1.12 20.85 -2.77
C SER A 118 2.44 21.18 -3.45
N CYS A 119 2.77 22.47 -3.44
CA CYS A 119 4.08 22.98 -3.82
C CYS A 119 4.83 23.30 -2.52
N GLY A 120 5.88 22.52 -2.23
CA GLY A 120 6.67 22.67 -1.00
C GLY A 120 7.34 24.05 -0.92
N GLY A 121 7.80 24.43 0.28
CA GLY A 121 8.50 25.70 0.50
C GLY A 121 9.79 25.87 -0.31
N SER A 122 10.33 24.77 -0.84
CA SER A 122 11.46 24.69 -1.77
C SER A 122 11.09 25.04 -3.23
N GLY A 123 9.82 25.27 -3.54
CA GLY A 123 9.35 25.46 -4.92
C GLY A 123 9.42 24.18 -5.74
N THR A 124 9.21 23.03 -5.11
CA THR A 124 9.11 21.71 -5.78
C THR A 124 7.81 21.01 -5.41
N CYS A 125 7.21 20.34 -6.39
CA CYS A 125 6.05 19.49 -6.24
C CYS A 125 6.41 18.29 -5.41
N GLY A 126 5.47 17.86 -4.59
CA GLY A 126 5.76 16.89 -3.56
C GLY A 126 6.48 17.51 -2.38
N SER A 127 6.49 16.78 -1.28
CA SER A 127 7.15 17.20 -0.06
C SER A 127 8.66 16.97 -0.15
N GLU A 128 9.43 17.96 -0.63
CA GLU A 128 10.85 18.11 -0.23
C GLU A 128 10.90 18.82 1.13
N CYS A 129 10.23 18.20 2.08
CA CYS A 129 10.22 18.65 3.45
C CYS A 129 10.32 17.42 4.33
N LYS A 130 11.12 17.54 5.39
CA LYS A 130 11.39 16.47 6.33
C LYS A 130 10.21 16.37 7.28
N PHE A 131 9.83 15.13 7.59
CA PHE A 131 8.76 14.83 8.54
C PHE A 131 9.16 15.24 9.96
N ASP A 132 8.17 15.36 10.85
CA ASP A 132 8.42 15.73 12.24
C ASP A 132 9.41 14.76 12.91
N GLY A 133 10.38 15.31 13.65
CA GLY A 133 11.47 14.55 14.27
C GLY A 133 12.72 14.34 13.39
N GLN A 134 12.73 14.81 12.14
CA GLN A 134 13.94 14.80 11.30
C GLN A 134 14.79 16.06 11.46
N GLN A 135 16.11 15.94 11.28
CA GLN A 135 17.03 17.05 11.45
C GLN A 135 16.80 18.19 10.44
N CYS A 136 16.72 19.41 10.92
CA CYS A 136 16.60 20.63 10.13
C CYS A 136 17.60 21.69 10.60
N LEU A 137 18.01 22.54 9.66
CA LEU A 137 18.78 23.76 9.86
C LEU A 137 17.88 25.00 9.72
N SER A 138 16.75 24.88 9.03
CA SER A 138 15.81 25.99 8.82
C SER A 138 14.34 25.54 8.82
N PRO A 139 13.40 26.44 9.18
CA PRO A 139 11.97 26.09 9.24
C PRO A 139 11.36 25.65 7.90
N GLY A 140 11.93 26.10 6.77
CA GLY A 140 11.48 25.72 5.42
C GLY A 140 11.84 24.29 5.00
N GLU A 141 12.72 23.60 5.73
CA GLU A 141 13.00 22.18 5.52
C GLU A 141 11.93 21.27 6.10
N CYS A 142 10.98 21.80 6.88
CA CYS A 142 10.01 21.02 7.63
C CYS A 142 8.63 21.16 7.02
N CYS A 143 7.91 20.04 6.87
CA CYS A 143 6.56 20.08 6.30
C CYS A 143 5.59 20.90 7.17
N SER A 144 5.85 20.93 8.48
CA SER A 144 5.18 21.74 9.48
C SER A 144 5.61 23.21 9.49
N GLY A 145 6.57 23.60 8.64
CA GLY A 145 7.13 24.96 8.59
C GLY A 145 7.88 25.38 9.85
N THR A 146 8.16 24.44 10.76
CA THR A 146 8.74 24.69 12.08
C THR A 146 9.97 23.83 12.27
N CYS A 147 11.12 24.47 12.46
CA CYS A 147 12.36 23.81 12.87
C CYS A 147 12.67 24.23 14.31
N ASN A 148 12.43 23.32 15.26
CA ASN A 148 12.62 23.59 16.69
C ASN A 148 13.76 22.72 17.22
N ALA A 149 14.78 23.36 17.81
CA ALA A 149 15.99 22.70 18.31
C ALA A 149 16.69 21.80 17.27
N GLY A 150 16.59 22.16 15.98
CA GLY A 150 17.20 21.40 14.89
C GLY A 150 16.42 20.15 14.47
N LEU A 151 15.16 20.01 14.88
CA LEU A 151 14.24 18.97 14.41
C LEU A 151 12.95 19.57 13.83
N CYS A 152 12.42 18.95 12.79
CA CYS A 152 11.15 19.34 12.19
C CYS A 152 9.97 19.08 13.12
N GLY A 153 8.96 19.96 13.07
CA GLY A 153 7.76 19.87 13.89
C GLY A 153 7.89 20.51 15.26
N SER A 154 7.29 19.87 16.26
CA SER A 154 7.34 20.29 17.66
C SER A 154 8.74 20.19 18.30
N GLY A 155 9.77 19.78 17.55
CA GLY A 155 11.14 19.68 18.03
C GLY A 155 11.41 18.46 18.90
N CYS A 156 10.58 17.42 18.79
CA CYS A 156 10.62 16.26 19.68
C CYS A 156 10.44 14.94 18.93
N LEU A 157 11.00 13.88 19.50
CA LEU A 157 10.95 12.50 19.05
C LEU A 157 9.62 11.85 19.46
N PRO A 158 9.00 11.07 18.55
CA PRO A 158 7.84 10.24 18.86
C PRO A 158 8.21 9.06 19.78
N ASN A 159 7.19 8.42 20.34
CA ASN A 159 7.37 7.30 21.27
C ASN A 159 8.13 6.13 20.63
N GLY A 160 8.94 5.43 21.41
CA GLY A 160 9.78 4.31 20.98
C GLY A 160 11.09 4.72 20.31
N LEU A 161 11.35 6.02 20.10
CA LEU A 161 12.62 6.47 19.52
C LEU A 161 13.68 6.78 20.56
N ALA A 162 14.93 6.53 20.17
CA ALA A 162 16.08 6.70 21.04
C ALA A 162 16.25 8.15 21.48
N CYS A 163 16.45 8.36 22.78
CA CYS A 163 16.61 9.66 23.39
C CYS A 163 17.74 9.65 24.44
N THR A 164 18.23 10.82 24.76
CA THR A 164 19.26 11.06 25.80
C THR A 164 18.81 12.07 26.86
N GLN A 165 17.76 12.84 26.58
CA GLN A 165 17.15 13.81 27.50
C GLN A 165 15.63 13.80 27.32
N SER A 166 14.90 13.96 28.42
CA SER A 166 13.43 13.92 28.44
C SER A 166 12.77 15.00 27.56
N GLY A 167 13.40 16.17 27.45
CA GLY A 167 12.94 17.25 26.58
C GLY A 167 13.04 16.96 25.09
N GLN A 168 13.73 15.87 24.70
CA GLN A 168 13.75 15.40 23.33
C GLN A 168 12.46 14.67 22.97
N CYS A 169 11.66 14.19 23.91
CA CYS A 169 10.48 13.38 23.64
C CYS A 169 9.21 14.22 23.65
N CYS A 170 8.26 13.94 22.76
CA CYS A 170 7.02 14.74 22.70
C CYS A 170 6.13 14.57 23.94
N ILE A 171 6.30 13.46 24.65
CA ILE A 171 5.68 13.21 25.95
C ILE A 171 6.49 13.81 27.12
N GLY A 172 7.66 14.39 26.84
CA GLY A 172 8.52 14.99 27.85
C GLY A 172 9.21 13.98 28.76
N SER A 173 9.26 12.68 28.40
CA SER A 173 9.94 11.63 29.16
C SER A 173 10.82 10.77 28.27
N CYS A 174 12.09 10.65 28.67
CA CYS A 174 13.08 9.75 28.08
C CYS A 174 13.45 8.71 29.13
N ASP A 175 12.89 7.51 29.02
CA ASP A 175 13.07 6.41 29.98
C ASP A 175 13.84 5.29 29.31
N HIS A 176 14.91 4.82 29.95
CA HIS A 176 15.82 3.79 29.39
C HIS A 176 16.31 4.09 27.96
N GLY A 177 16.46 5.38 27.65
CA GLY A 177 16.91 5.83 26.34
C GLY A 177 15.85 5.76 25.25
N LEU A 178 14.56 5.59 25.58
CA LEU A 178 13.45 5.69 24.63
C LEU A 178 12.40 6.71 25.07
N CYS A 179 11.83 7.40 24.07
CA CYS A 179 10.68 8.26 24.29
C CYS A 179 9.44 7.46 24.62
N GLY A 180 8.77 7.78 25.73
CA GLY A 180 7.50 7.14 26.08
C GLY A 180 7.59 5.68 26.55
N ALA A 181 8.77 5.20 26.98
CA ALA A 181 8.91 3.94 27.72
C ALA A 181 8.22 3.97 29.12
N SER A 182 7.52 5.07 29.45
CA SER A 182 6.81 5.30 30.70
C SER A 182 5.49 4.53 30.87
N ASN A 183 5.12 3.61 29.97
CA ASN A 183 3.94 2.73 30.14
C ASN A 183 4.30 1.23 30.13
N CYS A 184 5.53 0.90 30.49
CA CYS A 184 5.91 -0.48 30.73
C CYS A 184 5.37 -0.93 32.08
N ALA A 185 4.69 -2.06 32.09
CA ALA A 185 4.16 -2.61 33.33
C ALA A 185 5.27 -2.88 34.36
N HIS A 186 6.46 -3.27 33.89
CA HIS A 186 7.65 -3.52 34.68
C HIS A 186 8.92 -3.46 33.81
N ASP A 187 10.08 -3.68 34.43
CA ASP A 187 11.38 -3.80 33.77
C ASP A 187 11.50 -5.11 32.97
N ALA A 188 12.33 -5.13 31.91
CA ALA A 188 12.54 -6.31 31.05
C ALA A 188 13.18 -7.50 31.79
N CYS A 189 13.91 -7.26 32.89
CA CYS A 189 14.47 -8.31 33.75
C CYS A 189 13.50 -8.79 34.84
N THR A 190 12.26 -8.28 34.88
CA THR A 190 11.24 -8.70 35.84
C THR A 190 10.13 -9.46 35.11
N GLN A 191 9.65 -10.58 35.67
CA GLN A 191 8.50 -11.31 35.13
C GLN A 191 7.19 -10.58 35.44
N GLY A 192 6.21 -10.69 34.56
CA GLY A 192 4.89 -10.09 34.78
C GLY A 192 4.01 -10.07 33.54
N MET A 193 3.05 -9.15 33.53
CA MET A 193 2.17 -8.96 32.37
C MET A 193 2.98 -8.58 31.12
N ALA A 194 2.46 -8.92 29.93
CA ALA A 194 3.13 -8.62 28.67
C ALA A 194 3.63 -7.18 28.60
N LEU A 195 4.89 -7.00 28.19
CA LEU A 195 5.48 -5.69 27.97
C LEU A 195 5.10 -5.15 26.60
N ASN A 196 4.93 -3.83 26.51
CA ASN A 196 4.71 -3.17 25.23
C ASN A 196 6.01 -3.19 24.40
N SER A 197 5.93 -3.47 23.10
CA SER A 197 7.12 -3.48 22.22
C SER A 197 7.87 -2.14 22.18
N GLY A 198 7.21 -1.03 22.50
CA GLY A 198 7.82 0.30 22.67
C GLY A 198 8.57 0.51 24.00
N CYS A 199 8.64 -0.50 24.87
CA CYS A 199 9.26 -0.39 26.20
C CYS A 199 10.77 -0.21 26.18
N SER A 200 11.44 -0.93 25.29
CA SER A 200 12.86 -0.79 25.03
C SER A 200 13.17 -1.41 23.66
N PRO A 201 14.29 -1.07 23.01
CA PRO A 201 14.70 -1.74 21.77
C PRO A 201 14.90 -3.23 22.01
N CYS A 202 15.33 -3.62 23.21
CA CYS A 202 15.44 -5.02 23.59
C CYS A 202 14.07 -5.70 23.70
N VAL A 203 13.09 -5.07 24.37
CA VAL A 203 11.73 -5.61 24.44
C VAL A 203 11.15 -5.76 23.04
N MET A 204 11.32 -4.76 22.15
CA MET A 204 10.94 -4.87 20.73
C MET A 204 11.57 -6.08 20.02
N ALA A 205 12.87 -6.30 20.23
CA ALA A 205 13.60 -7.42 19.64
C ALA A 205 13.15 -8.78 20.21
N VAL A 206 12.88 -8.85 21.51
CA VAL A 206 12.31 -10.03 22.16
C VAL A 206 10.89 -10.29 21.65
N CYS A 207 10.03 -9.28 21.51
CA CYS A 207 8.69 -9.42 20.90
C CYS A 207 8.79 -9.97 19.46
N SER A 208 9.78 -9.51 18.70
CA SER A 208 10.00 -9.96 17.32
C SER A 208 10.55 -11.39 17.24
N THR A 209 11.18 -11.86 18.31
CA THR A 209 11.66 -13.24 18.45
C THR A 209 10.56 -14.18 18.93
N ASP A 210 9.74 -13.72 19.88
CA ASP A 210 8.64 -14.46 20.48
C ASP A 210 7.47 -13.52 20.82
N GLU A 211 6.45 -13.54 19.96
CA GLU A 211 5.23 -12.73 20.09
C GLU A 211 4.51 -12.98 21.43
N TYR A 212 4.70 -14.16 22.06
CA TYR A 212 4.10 -14.47 23.36
C TYR A 212 4.47 -13.45 24.44
N CYS A 213 5.72 -12.97 24.42
CA CYS A 213 6.25 -12.02 25.40
C CYS A 213 5.49 -10.68 25.42
N CYS A 214 4.87 -10.30 24.29
CA CYS A 214 4.25 -8.98 24.13
C CYS A 214 2.74 -9.05 23.86
N SER A 215 2.19 -10.24 23.65
CA SER A 215 0.75 -10.49 23.49
C SER A 215 0.11 -11.20 24.69
N MET A 216 0.89 -11.97 25.46
CA MET A 216 0.35 -12.83 26.52
C MET A 216 0.99 -12.57 27.89
N TYR A 217 2.28 -12.87 28.06
CA TYR A 217 2.94 -12.76 29.35
C TYR A 217 4.46 -12.66 29.22
N TRP A 218 5.10 -11.90 30.11
CA TRP A 218 6.55 -11.79 30.20
C TRP A 218 7.07 -12.78 31.25
N ASP A 219 7.35 -14.00 30.83
CA ASP A 219 7.77 -15.11 31.69
C ASP A 219 9.31 -15.27 31.78
N GLU A 220 9.78 -16.35 32.43
CA GLU A 220 11.21 -16.65 32.56
C GLU A 220 11.92 -16.80 31.21
N LYS A 221 11.21 -17.27 30.17
CA LYS A 221 11.76 -17.40 28.84
C LYS A 221 11.97 -16.01 28.22
N CYS A 222 10.99 -15.11 28.38
CA CYS A 222 11.11 -13.72 27.92
C CYS A 222 12.28 -12.99 28.63
N VAL A 223 12.44 -13.18 29.94
CA VAL A 223 13.61 -12.65 30.68
C VAL A 223 14.92 -13.27 30.19
N GLY A 224 14.97 -14.59 29.95
CA GLY A 224 16.15 -15.26 29.39
C GLY A 224 16.49 -14.81 27.96
N MET A 225 15.49 -14.37 27.19
CA MET A 225 15.70 -13.78 25.87
C MET A 225 16.39 -12.41 25.95
N VAL A 226 16.24 -11.65 27.03
CA VAL A 226 16.96 -10.37 27.20
C VAL A 226 18.48 -10.56 27.12
N ALA A 227 18.99 -11.64 27.72
CA ALA A 227 20.41 -11.98 27.65
C ALA A 227 20.83 -12.49 26.27
N THR A 228 20.02 -13.35 25.64
CA THR A 228 20.40 -14.02 24.38
C THR A 228 20.14 -13.18 23.14
N VAL A 229 19.10 -12.35 23.13
CA VAL A 229 18.73 -11.46 22.02
C VAL A 229 19.47 -10.14 22.11
N CYS A 230 19.60 -9.57 23.31
CA CYS A 230 20.09 -8.21 23.49
C CYS A 230 21.46 -8.12 24.16
N GLY A 231 22.00 -9.25 24.67
CA GLY A 231 23.28 -9.26 25.39
C GLY A 231 23.24 -8.54 26.74
N GLN A 232 22.05 -8.36 27.32
CA GLN A 232 21.86 -7.63 28.58
C GLN A 232 21.74 -8.61 29.76
N GLY A 233 22.31 -8.24 30.91
CA GLY A 233 22.26 -9.06 32.11
C GLY A 233 20.99 -8.84 32.92
N CYS A 234 20.32 -9.95 33.22
CA CYS A 234 19.32 -10.14 34.27
C CYS A 234 19.85 -11.26 35.19
#